data_AF-A0A834B290-F1
#
_entry.id   AF-A0A834B290-F1
#
_cell.length_a   1.000
_cell.length_b   1.000
_cell.length_c   1.000
_cell.angle_alpha   90.00
_cell.angle_beta   90.00
_cell.angle_gamma   90.00
#
_symmetry.space_group_name_H-M   'P 1'
#
loop_
_entity.id
_entity.type
_entity.pdbx_description
1 polymer ?
#
loop_
_entity_poly.entity_id
_entity_poly.type
_entity_poly.pdbx_seq_one_letter_code
_entity_poly.pdbx_strand_id
1 'polypeptide(L)'
;MDPDFVERRRIGLENFLLRIASHPILCRDKIFYLFLTQEGNWKETVYETGFQLKADSRLKALNATFRVKNPDKRFTELKHYSDELQSVISHLLRVRARVADRLYGVYKVHGNYGRVFSEWSAIEKEMGDGLQSAGHHMDVYASSIDDILEDEEHYADQLKEYLFYAEALRAVCRKHELMQYDLEMAAQDLASKKQQCEELATGTVRTFSLKGMTTKLFGQETPEQREARIKVLEEQISEGEQQLKSKNLEGREFVKNAWADIERFKEQKNRDLKEALISYAVMQISMCKKGIQVWTNAKECFSKM
;
A
#
# COMPACT_ATOMS: atom_id res chain seq x y z
N MET A 1 -2.05 8.10 27.34
CA MET A 1 -1.66 8.10 25.92
C MET A 1 -1.59 9.55 25.48
N ASP A 2 -0.66 9.87 24.59
CA ASP A 2 -0.62 11.17 23.92
C ASP A 2 -1.98 11.45 23.23
N PRO A 3 -2.69 12.55 23.57
CA PRO A 3 -3.97 12.90 22.97
C PRO A 3 -3.93 12.96 21.43
N ASP A 4 -2.84 13.50 20.87
CA ASP A 4 -2.68 13.67 19.42
C ASP A 4 -2.51 12.33 18.71
N PHE A 5 -1.81 11.40 19.35
CA PHE A 5 -1.75 10.01 18.88
C PHE A 5 -3.13 9.34 18.89
N VAL A 6 -3.92 9.54 19.94
CA VAL A 6 -5.26 8.93 20.05
C VAL A 6 -6.19 9.50 18.98
N GLU A 7 -6.15 10.80 18.74
CA GLU A 7 -7.00 11.44 17.74
C GLU A 7 -6.62 11.03 16.31
N ARG A 8 -5.31 11.03 15.98
CA ARG A 8 -4.83 10.52 14.68
C ARG A 8 -5.25 9.07 14.45
N ARG A 9 -5.17 8.24 15.49
CA ARG A 9 -5.63 6.85 15.42
C ARG A 9 -7.15 6.77 15.20
N ARG A 10 -7.94 7.61 15.86
CA ARG A 10 -9.40 7.66 15.70
C ARG A 10 -9.76 8.02 14.25
N ILE A 11 -9.16 9.07 13.70
CA ILE A 11 -9.37 9.50 12.31
C ILE A 11 -8.98 8.40 11.33
N GLY A 12 -7.81 7.78 11.51
CA GLY A 12 -7.35 6.69 10.63
C GLY A 12 -8.29 5.47 10.68
N LEU A 13 -8.80 5.11 11.85
CA LEU A 13 -9.77 4.02 12.01
C LEU A 13 -11.13 4.37 11.39
N GLU A 14 -11.60 5.60 11.56
CA GLU A 14 -12.83 6.08 10.93
C GLU A 14 -12.72 6.00 9.39
N ASN A 15 -11.66 6.54 8.82
CA ASN A 15 -11.39 6.46 7.37
C ASN A 15 -11.34 5.01 6.89
N PHE A 16 -10.70 4.13 7.64
CA PHE A 16 -10.65 2.70 7.33
C PHE A 16 -12.04 2.06 7.31
N LEU A 17 -12.86 2.29 8.34
CA LEU A 17 -14.22 1.75 8.42
C LEU A 17 -15.12 2.30 7.32
N LEU A 18 -15.05 3.61 7.03
CA LEU A 18 -15.78 4.24 5.94
C LEU A 18 -15.40 3.66 4.57
N ARG A 19 -14.12 3.33 4.38
CA ARG A 19 -13.64 2.67 3.16
C ARG A 19 -14.11 1.23 3.03
N ILE A 20 -14.18 0.48 4.13
CA ILE A 20 -14.79 -0.87 4.10
C ILE A 20 -16.29 -0.75 3.79
N ALA A 21 -16.99 0.17 4.44
CA ALA A 21 -18.42 0.39 4.25
C ALA A 21 -18.78 0.88 2.84
N SER A 22 -17.91 1.64 2.18
CA SER A 22 -18.12 2.09 0.79
C SER A 22 -17.75 1.04 -0.26
N HIS A 23 -17.06 -0.04 0.13
CA HIS A 23 -16.65 -1.09 -0.79
C HIS A 23 -17.85 -2.02 -1.13
N PRO A 24 -18.15 -2.29 -2.42
CA PRO A 24 -19.37 -3.00 -2.85
C PRO A 24 -19.50 -4.44 -2.32
N ILE A 25 -18.36 -5.11 -2.10
CA ILE A 25 -18.28 -6.45 -1.52
C ILE A 25 -18.12 -6.42 0.01
N LEU A 26 -17.08 -5.75 0.52
CA LEU A 26 -16.74 -5.78 1.96
C LEU A 26 -17.83 -5.20 2.86
N CYS A 27 -18.65 -4.25 2.38
CA CYS A 27 -19.75 -3.69 3.17
C CYS A 27 -20.82 -4.73 3.54
N ARG A 28 -20.88 -5.85 2.81
CA ARG A 28 -21.82 -6.97 3.05
C ARG A 28 -21.16 -8.12 3.80
N ASP A 29 -19.92 -7.96 4.23
CA ASP A 29 -19.20 -9.01 4.94
C ASP A 29 -19.79 -9.25 6.33
N LYS A 30 -20.01 -10.53 6.66
CA LYS A 30 -20.63 -10.93 7.94
C LYS A 30 -19.76 -10.56 9.13
N ILE A 31 -18.43 -10.70 9.02
CA ILE A 31 -17.50 -10.37 10.10
C ILE A 31 -17.50 -8.85 10.29
N PHE A 32 -17.50 -8.08 9.21
CA PHE A 32 -17.60 -6.62 9.29
C PHE A 32 -18.89 -6.17 9.99
N TYR A 33 -20.03 -6.75 9.62
CA TYR A 33 -21.31 -6.47 10.28
C TYR A 33 -21.28 -6.82 11.79
N LEU A 34 -20.76 -8.00 12.14
CA LEU A 34 -20.64 -8.42 13.54
C LEU A 34 -19.70 -7.51 14.33
N PHE A 35 -18.57 -7.11 13.74
CA PHE A 35 -17.61 -6.19 14.34
C PHE A 35 -18.25 -4.84 14.68
N LEU A 36 -19.18 -4.34 13.84
CA LEU A 36 -19.87 -3.06 14.06
C LEU A 36 -21.06 -3.15 15.01
N THR A 37 -21.69 -4.32 15.16
CA THR A 37 -22.97 -4.46 15.87
C THR A 37 -22.90 -5.24 17.18
N GLN A 38 -21.84 -6.02 17.39
CA GLN A 38 -21.68 -6.88 18.56
C GLN A 38 -20.50 -6.41 19.41
N GLU A 39 -20.72 -6.25 20.72
CA GLU A 39 -19.64 -5.93 21.68
C GLU A 39 -18.66 -7.11 21.90
N GLY A 40 -19.10 -8.35 21.64
CA GLY A 40 -18.31 -9.58 21.81
C GLY A 40 -18.61 -10.65 20.75
N ASN A 41 -17.98 -11.82 20.84
CA ASN A 41 -18.20 -13.00 19.99
C ASN A 41 -17.80 -12.89 18.51
N TRP A 42 -17.54 -11.69 17.99
CA TRP A 42 -17.07 -11.50 16.61
C TRP A 42 -15.65 -12.06 16.41
N LYS A 43 -14.81 -12.07 17.44
CA LYS A 43 -13.44 -12.59 17.38
C LYS A 43 -13.43 -14.10 17.19
N GLU A 44 -14.30 -14.80 17.89
CA GLU A 44 -14.53 -16.24 17.80
C GLU A 44 -14.93 -16.61 16.37
N THR A 45 -15.88 -15.85 15.79
CA THR A 45 -16.28 -16.00 14.39
C THR A 45 -15.10 -15.80 13.43
N VAL A 46 -14.19 -14.87 13.71
CA VAL A 46 -12.94 -14.69 12.93
C VAL A 46 -12.02 -15.89 13.06
N TYR A 47 -11.81 -16.41 14.28
CA TYR A 47 -10.94 -17.55 14.53
C TYR A 47 -11.45 -18.83 13.85
N GLU A 48 -12.77 -19.04 13.85
CA GLU A 48 -13.43 -20.16 13.16
C GLU A 48 -13.17 -20.18 11.65
N THR A 49 -12.85 -19.03 11.03
CA THR A 49 -12.47 -19.01 9.60
C THR A 49 -11.12 -19.66 9.29
N GLY A 50 -10.35 -20.03 10.32
CA GLY A 50 -8.99 -20.53 10.19
C GLY A 50 -8.00 -19.46 9.70
N PHE A 51 -8.28 -18.18 9.96
CA PHE A 51 -7.50 -17.05 9.46
C PHE A 51 -5.99 -17.15 9.79
N GLN A 52 -5.65 -17.59 11.00
CA GLN A 52 -4.25 -17.73 11.46
C GLN A 52 -3.45 -18.68 10.56
N LEU A 53 -3.99 -19.86 10.28
CA LEU A 53 -3.35 -20.86 9.40
C LEU A 53 -3.19 -20.34 7.97
N LYS A 54 -4.17 -19.57 7.47
CA LYS A 54 -4.11 -18.93 6.15
C LYS A 54 -3.04 -17.82 6.10
N ALA A 55 -2.86 -17.07 7.18
CA ALA A 55 -1.84 -16.03 7.28
C ALA A 55 -0.42 -16.62 7.29
N ASP A 56 -0.18 -17.66 8.08
CA ASP A 56 1.11 -18.35 8.16
C ASP A 56 1.52 -19.01 6.83
N SER A 57 0.56 -19.61 6.13
CA SER A 57 0.78 -20.20 4.80
C SER A 57 1.17 -19.14 3.77
N ARG A 58 0.52 -17.96 3.80
CA ARG A 58 0.88 -16.82 2.94
C ARG A 58 2.28 -16.28 3.24
N LEU A 59 2.66 -16.16 4.51
CA LEU A 59 4.01 -15.74 4.92
C LEU A 59 5.11 -16.69 4.42
N LYS A 60 4.87 -18.00 4.47
CA LYS A 60 5.80 -19.00 3.93
C LYS A 60 5.94 -18.92 2.41
N ALA A 61 4.84 -18.70 1.69
CA ALA A 61 4.86 -18.53 0.23
C ALA A 61 5.55 -17.22 -0.21
N LEU A 62 5.53 -16.17 0.62
CA LEU A 62 6.19 -14.89 0.33
C LEU A 62 7.71 -14.99 0.31
N ASN A 63 8.32 -15.87 1.12
CA ASN A 63 9.79 -16.00 1.25
C ASN A 63 10.46 -16.84 0.15
N ALA A 64 9.70 -17.46 -0.74
CA ALA A 64 10.26 -18.29 -1.80
C ALA A 64 10.38 -17.50 -3.13
N THR A 65 11.56 -17.59 -3.74
CA THR A 65 11.89 -16.92 -4.99
C THR A 65 11.35 -17.74 -6.16
N PHE A 66 10.12 -17.45 -6.57
CA PHE A 66 9.50 -18.06 -7.73
C PHE A 66 9.62 -17.17 -8.96
N ARG A 67 9.97 -17.75 -10.11
CA ARG A 67 10.09 -17.06 -11.39
C ARG A 67 9.01 -17.55 -12.34
N VAL A 68 8.09 -16.65 -12.67
CA VAL A 68 7.05 -16.87 -13.69
C VAL A 68 7.68 -16.83 -15.08
N LYS A 69 7.32 -17.78 -15.95
CA LYS A 69 7.80 -17.82 -17.35
C LYS A 69 7.04 -16.82 -18.22
N ASN A 70 5.73 -16.69 -18.03
CA ASN A 70 4.85 -15.80 -18.79
C ASN A 70 4.17 -14.77 -17.87
N PRO A 71 4.87 -13.69 -17.48
CA PRO A 71 4.27 -12.65 -16.64
C PRO A 71 3.18 -11.88 -17.40
N ASP A 72 2.07 -11.59 -16.73
CA ASP A 72 1.04 -10.68 -17.28
C ASP A 72 1.58 -9.25 -17.30
N LYS A 73 1.57 -8.64 -18.49
CA LYS A 73 2.06 -7.27 -18.72
C LYS A 73 1.33 -6.25 -17.85
N ARG A 74 0.02 -6.39 -17.66
CA ARG A 74 -0.80 -5.46 -16.87
C ARG A 74 -0.38 -5.44 -15.40
N PHE A 75 -0.04 -6.60 -14.85
CA PHE A 75 0.43 -6.69 -13.46
C PHE A 75 1.88 -6.23 -13.32
N THR A 76 2.71 -6.43 -14.34
CA THR A 76 4.06 -5.86 -14.40
C THR A 76 3.99 -4.33 -14.38
N GLU A 77 3.15 -3.74 -15.24
CA GLU A 77 2.90 -2.29 -15.28
C GLU A 77 2.32 -1.77 -13.96
N LEU A 78 1.36 -2.49 -13.36
CA LEU A 78 0.78 -2.12 -12.07
C LEU A 78 1.82 -2.15 -10.93
N LYS A 79 2.75 -3.10 -10.96
CA LYS A 79 3.86 -3.17 -10.00
C LYS A 79 4.78 -1.96 -10.16
N HIS A 80 5.19 -1.64 -11.38
CA HIS A 80 5.98 -0.42 -11.65
C HIS A 80 5.25 0.84 -11.19
N TYR A 81 3.96 0.95 -11.50
CA TYR A 81 3.12 2.05 -11.02
C TYR A 81 3.10 2.14 -9.48
N SER A 82 3.00 1.01 -8.78
CA SER A 82 3.00 1.00 -7.32
C SER A 82 4.34 1.43 -6.71
N ASP A 83 5.46 1.10 -7.38
CA ASP A 83 6.79 1.53 -6.96
C ASP A 83 7.00 3.02 -7.21
N GLU A 84 6.52 3.52 -8.34
CA GLU A 84 6.52 4.95 -8.67
C GLU A 84 5.66 5.74 -7.69
N LEU A 85 4.43 5.28 -7.41
CA LEU A 85 3.54 5.90 -6.42
C LEU A 85 4.22 6.00 -5.05
N GLN A 86 4.82 4.90 -4.56
CA GLN A 86 5.55 4.91 -3.29
C GLN A 86 6.71 5.91 -3.31
N SER A 87 7.50 5.92 -4.39
CA SER A 87 8.65 6.80 -4.56
C SER A 87 8.24 8.28 -4.54
N VAL A 88 7.22 8.65 -5.32
CA VAL A 88 6.72 10.03 -5.41
C VAL A 88 6.15 10.51 -4.08
N ILE A 89 5.30 9.70 -3.42
CA ILE A 89 4.73 10.06 -2.11
C ILE A 89 5.83 10.19 -1.05
N SER A 90 6.78 9.27 -1.02
CA SER A 90 7.92 9.32 -0.09
C SER A 90 8.79 10.56 -0.32
N HIS A 91 9.00 10.93 -1.58
CA HIS A 91 9.75 12.13 -1.94
C HIS A 91 9.01 13.39 -1.51
N LEU A 92 7.70 13.46 -1.78
CA LEU A 92 6.84 14.58 -1.40
C LEU A 92 6.85 14.80 0.12
N LEU A 93 6.67 13.73 0.90
CA LEU A 93 6.74 13.77 2.37
C LEU A 93 8.09 14.28 2.87
N ARG A 94 9.20 13.87 2.23
CA ARG A 94 10.54 14.33 2.59
C ARG A 94 10.78 15.81 2.27
N VAL A 95 10.34 16.26 1.10
CA VAL A 95 10.45 17.66 0.70
C VAL A 95 9.61 18.53 1.63
N ARG A 96 8.37 18.11 1.90
CA ARG A 96 7.48 18.75 2.87
C ARG A 96 8.16 18.93 4.24
N ALA A 97 8.69 17.87 4.84
CA ALA A 97 9.36 17.94 6.14
C ALA A 97 10.50 18.98 6.16
N ARG A 98 11.31 19.03 5.09
CA ARG A 98 12.37 20.04 4.96
C ARG A 98 11.84 21.48 4.86
N VAL A 99 10.70 21.67 4.20
CA VAL A 99 10.03 22.98 4.11
C VAL A 99 9.49 23.38 5.48
N ALA A 100 8.83 22.47 6.19
CA ALA A 100 8.35 22.67 7.55
C ALA A 100 9.50 23.08 8.51
N ASP A 101 10.61 22.36 8.50
CA ASP A 101 11.80 22.70 9.30
C ASP A 101 12.34 24.10 8.97
N ARG A 102 12.38 24.46 7.68
CA ARG A 102 12.86 25.77 7.24
C ARG A 102 11.91 26.88 7.66
N LEU A 103 10.60 26.67 7.50
CA LEU A 103 9.56 27.61 7.94
C LEU A 103 9.64 27.82 9.44
N TYR A 104 9.78 26.75 10.21
CA TYR A 104 9.97 26.84 11.66
C TYR A 104 11.13 27.76 12.02
N GLY A 105 12.29 27.58 11.38
CA GLY A 105 13.44 28.46 11.57
C GLY A 105 13.15 29.93 11.25
N VAL A 106 12.44 30.21 10.15
CA VAL A 106 12.04 31.57 9.78
C VAL A 106 11.13 32.19 10.86
N TYR A 107 10.15 31.46 11.35
CA TYR A 107 9.23 31.97 12.38
C TYR A 107 9.93 32.23 13.71
N LYS A 108 10.89 31.38 14.12
CA LYS A 108 11.68 31.64 15.33
C LYS A 108 12.59 32.88 15.22
N VAL A 109 13.05 33.22 14.01
CA VAL A 109 13.73 34.52 13.79
C VAL A 109 12.80 35.70 14.06
N HIS A 110 11.52 35.60 13.73
CA HIS A 110 10.55 36.66 14.04
C HIS A 110 10.32 36.77 15.56
N GLY A 111 10.31 35.66 16.30
CA GLY A 111 10.26 35.73 17.77
C GLY A 111 11.48 36.43 18.36
N ASN A 112 12.66 36.28 17.75
CA ASN A 112 13.84 37.06 18.14
C ASN A 112 13.66 38.56 17.84
N TYR A 113 13.04 38.93 16.72
CA TYR A 113 12.69 40.34 16.45
C TYR A 113 11.71 40.88 17.48
N GLY A 114 10.69 40.09 17.85
CA GLY A 114 9.73 40.45 18.90
C GLY A 114 10.40 40.80 20.22
N ARG A 115 11.32 39.92 20.66
CA ARG A 115 12.16 40.16 21.84
C ARG A 115 13.03 41.40 21.71
N VAL A 116 13.78 41.55 20.62
CA VAL A 116 14.70 42.70 20.42
C VAL A 116 13.95 44.02 20.39
N PHE A 117 12.80 44.09 19.70
CA PHE A 117 11.99 45.31 19.65
C PHE A 117 11.39 45.66 21.03
N SER A 118 10.97 44.66 21.81
CA SER A 118 10.47 44.88 23.18
C SER A 118 11.58 45.26 24.17
N GLU A 119 12.81 44.77 24.00
CA GLU A 119 13.94 45.20 24.81
C GLU A 119 14.38 46.62 24.44
N TRP A 120 14.37 46.97 23.15
CA TRP A 120 14.69 48.32 22.68
C TRP A 120 13.63 49.34 23.09
N SER A 121 12.34 48.99 23.03
CA SER A 121 11.25 49.89 23.45
C SER A 121 11.42 50.38 24.90
N ALA A 122 12.00 49.57 25.78
CA ALA A 122 12.21 49.90 27.20
C ALA A 122 13.29 50.96 27.45
N ILE A 123 14.23 51.14 26.52
CA ILE A 123 15.33 52.12 26.64
C ILE A 123 15.16 53.32 25.69
N GLU A 124 14.30 53.17 24.69
CA GLU A 124 14.03 54.18 23.67
C GLU A 124 13.04 55.24 24.18
N LYS A 125 13.26 56.51 23.83
CA LYS A 125 12.51 57.64 24.42
C LYS A 125 11.39 58.15 23.53
N GLU A 126 11.56 58.10 22.21
CA GLU A 126 10.64 58.74 21.28
C GLU A 126 9.72 57.72 20.59
N MET A 127 10.25 56.54 20.26
CA MET A 127 9.54 55.52 19.48
C MET A 127 9.22 54.23 20.25
N GLY A 128 9.28 54.27 21.58
CA GLY A 128 9.09 53.11 22.45
C GLY A 128 7.77 52.36 22.21
N ASP A 129 6.65 53.07 22.18
CA ASP A 129 5.32 52.46 21.96
C ASP A 129 5.21 51.76 20.61
N GLY A 130 5.77 52.38 19.57
CA GLY A 130 5.81 51.79 18.23
C GLY A 130 6.65 50.50 18.21
N LEU A 131 7.83 50.52 18.84
CA LEU A 131 8.71 49.35 18.92
C LEU A 131 8.04 48.22 19.70
N GLN A 132 7.37 48.53 20.80
CA GLN A 132 6.64 47.52 21.58
C GLN A 132 5.51 46.88 20.76
N SER A 133 4.75 47.69 20.00
CA SER A 133 3.68 47.20 19.15
C SER A 133 4.20 46.35 17.99
N ALA A 134 5.29 46.78 17.33
CA ALA A 134 5.95 45.99 16.29
C ALA A 134 6.49 44.66 16.86
N GLY A 135 7.07 44.69 18.06
CA GLY A 135 7.54 43.52 18.78
C GLY A 135 6.43 42.50 19.03
N HIS A 136 5.29 42.97 19.54
CA HIS A 136 4.11 42.12 19.76
C HIS A 136 3.63 41.44 18.47
N HIS A 137 3.56 42.16 17.35
CA HIS A 137 3.18 41.55 16.07
C HIS A 137 4.16 40.46 15.63
N MET A 138 5.46 40.66 15.83
CA MET A 138 6.47 39.64 15.51
C MET A 138 6.34 38.39 16.38
N ASP A 139 6.04 38.55 17.68
CA ASP A 139 5.77 37.44 18.59
C ASP A 139 4.50 36.66 18.20
N VAL A 140 3.42 37.38 17.86
CA VAL A 140 2.18 36.76 17.36
C VAL A 140 2.45 35.95 16.10
N TYR A 141 3.24 36.49 15.16
CA TYR A 141 3.61 35.75 13.97
C TYR A 141 4.42 34.50 14.31
N ALA A 142 5.47 34.64 15.12
CA ALA A 142 6.30 33.53 15.54
C ALA A 142 5.53 32.41 16.25
N SER A 143 4.55 32.75 17.08
CA SER A 143 3.71 31.78 17.81
C SER A 143 2.78 30.98 16.89
N SER A 144 2.43 31.53 15.72
CA SER A 144 1.48 30.88 14.81
C SER A 144 2.01 29.69 14.04
N ILE A 145 3.32 29.43 14.10
CA ILE A 145 3.93 28.31 13.37
C ILE A 145 3.48 26.95 13.88
N ASP A 146 3.22 26.82 15.18
CA ASP A 146 2.91 25.53 15.78
C ASP A 146 1.54 25.02 15.25
N ASP A 147 0.52 25.88 15.22
CA ASP A 147 -0.79 25.60 14.60
C ASP A 147 -0.66 25.25 13.10
N ILE A 148 0.16 26.00 12.36
CA ILE A 148 0.36 25.76 10.92
C ILE A 148 0.99 24.39 10.67
N LEU A 149 2.00 24.02 11.47
CA LEU A 149 2.67 22.73 11.33
C LEU A 149 1.77 21.57 11.76
N GLU A 150 0.88 21.78 12.73
CA GLU A 150 -0.14 20.81 13.11
C GLU A 150 -1.13 20.56 11.97
N ASP A 151 -1.69 21.62 11.37
CA ASP A 151 -2.53 21.52 10.16
C ASP A 151 -1.80 20.82 9.01
N GLU A 152 -0.51 21.13 8.84
CA GLU A 152 0.30 20.53 7.79
C GLU A 152 0.54 19.02 8.04
N GLU A 153 0.58 18.57 9.30
CA GLU A 153 0.79 17.15 9.64
C GLU A 153 -0.43 16.31 9.25
N HIS A 154 -1.64 16.85 9.35
CA HIS A 154 -2.86 16.21 8.85
C HIS A 154 -2.76 15.90 7.35
N TYR A 155 -2.24 16.84 6.57
CA TYR A 155 -1.96 16.63 5.14
C TYR A 155 -0.92 15.51 4.92
N ALA A 156 0.13 15.48 5.74
CA ALA A 156 1.14 14.42 5.65
C ALA A 156 0.57 13.04 5.98
N ASP A 157 -0.31 12.93 6.97
CA ASP A 157 -0.96 11.68 7.33
C ASP A 157 -1.84 11.14 6.19
N GLN A 158 -2.60 12.02 5.51
CA GLN A 158 -3.35 11.64 4.31
C GLN A 158 -2.45 11.09 3.19
N LEU A 159 -1.26 11.67 2.98
CA LEU A 159 -0.29 11.16 2.01
C LEU A 159 0.30 9.81 2.44
N LYS A 160 0.61 9.64 3.73
CA LYS A 160 1.15 8.37 4.27
C LYS A 160 0.19 7.20 4.03
N GLU A 161 -1.12 7.42 4.02
CA GLU A 161 -2.10 6.39 3.66
C GLU A 161 -1.82 5.75 2.29
N TYR A 162 -1.32 6.53 1.32
CA TYR A 162 -1.01 6.04 -0.02
C TYR A 162 0.25 5.19 -0.11
N LEU A 163 1.12 5.22 0.90
CA LEU A 163 2.21 4.26 1.02
C LEU A 163 1.68 2.85 1.28
N PHE A 164 0.69 2.72 2.17
CA PHE A 164 0.02 1.43 2.44
C PHE A 164 -0.77 0.93 1.23
N TYR A 165 -1.36 1.83 0.45
CA TYR A 165 -2.00 1.43 -0.82
C TYR A 165 -1.01 0.92 -1.85
N ALA A 166 0.16 1.56 -1.98
CA ALA A 166 1.20 1.06 -2.86
C ALA A 166 1.65 -0.36 -2.45
N GLU A 167 1.77 -0.63 -1.15
CA GLU A 167 2.01 -1.98 -0.62
C GLU A 167 0.87 -2.96 -0.93
N ALA A 168 -0.39 -2.54 -0.78
CA ALA A 168 -1.54 -3.37 -1.12
C ALA A 168 -1.57 -3.73 -2.61
N LEU A 169 -1.23 -2.80 -3.51
CA LEU A 169 -1.09 -3.07 -4.95
C LEU A 169 0.03 -4.09 -5.22
N ARG A 170 1.19 -3.95 -4.57
CA ARG A 170 2.27 -4.96 -4.66
C ARG A 170 1.82 -6.33 -4.17
N ALA A 171 1.06 -6.39 -3.09
CA ALA A 171 0.52 -7.64 -2.57
C ALA A 171 -0.44 -8.32 -3.56
N VAL A 172 -1.29 -7.54 -4.25
CA VAL A 172 -2.16 -8.02 -5.33
C VAL A 172 -1.34 -8.56 -6.50
N CYS A 173 -0.31 -7.82 -6.96
CA CYS A 173 0.61 -8.28 -8.01
C CYS A 173 1.33 -9.57 -7.60
N ARG A 174 1.80 -9.65 -6.35
CA ARG A 174 2.49 -10.84 -5.83
C ARG A 174 1.57 -12.05 -5.78
N LYS A 175 0.30 -11.86 -5.37
CA LYS A 175 -0.70 -12.94 -5.40
C LYS A 175 -0.96 -13.42 -6.83
N HIS A 176 -1.04 -12.50 -7.79
CA HIS A 176 -1.13 -12.87 -9.21
C HIS A 176 0.07 -13.70 -9.67
N GLU A 177 1.30 -13.26 -9.36
CA GLU A 177 2.54 -13.97 -9.69
C GLU A 177 2.53 -15.41 -9.13
N LEU A 178 2.08 -15.61 -7.88
CA LEU A 178 1.97 -16.93 -7.26
C LEU A 178 0.94 -17.81 -7.97
N MET A 179 -0.24 -17.28 -8.29
CA MET A 179 -1.28 -18.04 -9.01
C MET A 179 -0.81 -18.44 -10.41
N GLN A 180 -0.11 -17.54 -11.11
CA GLN A 180 0.46 -17.83 -12.42
C GLN A 180 1.57 -18.88 -12.34
N TYR A 181 2.44 -18.80 -11.32
CA TYR A 181 3.47 -19.82 -11.09
C TYR A 181 2.85 -21.20 -10.84
N ASP A 182 1.86 -21.30 -9.95
CA ASP A 182 1.16 -22.55 -9.66
C ASP A 182 0.51 -23.16 -10.91
N LEU A 183 -0.06 -22.31 -11.77
CA LEU A 183 -0.65 -22.73 -13.04
C LEU A 183 0.41 -23.28 -14.00
N GLU A 184 1.55 -22.59 -14.14
CA GLU A 184 2.67 -23.01 -14.98
C GLU A 184 3.28 -24.33 -14.50
N MET A 185 3.40 -24.52 -13.18
CA MET A 185 3.88 -25.76 -12.58
C MET A 185 2.92 -26.92 -12.82
N ALA A 186 1.61 -26.71 -12.65
CA ALA A 186 0.59 -27.72 -12.96
C ALA A 186 0.59 -28.08 -14.45
N ALA A 187 0.75 -27.09 -15.34
CA ALA A 187 0.84 -27.32 -16.78
C ALA A 187 2.09 -28.14 -17.16
N GLN A 188 3.23 -27.85 -16.53
CA GLN A 188 4.48 -28.58 -16.77
C GLN A 188 4.41 -30.02 -16.25
N ASP A 189 3.82 -30.25 -15.07
CA ASP A 189 3.59 -31.60 -14.53
C ASP A 189 2.68 -32.42 -15.46
N LEU A 190 1.56 -31.84 -15.90
CA LEU A 190 0.65 -32.47 -16.84
C LEU A 190 1.34 -32.81 -18.17
N ALA A 191 2.14 -31.89 -18.72
CA ALA A 191 2.90 -32.14 -19.94
C ALA A 191 3.90 -33.30 -19.76
N SER A 192 4.58 -33.38 -18.61
CA SER A 192 5.50 -34.48 -18.31
C SER A 192 4.77 -35.83 -18.21
N LYS A 193 3.60 -35.87 -17.55
CA LYS A 193 2.78 -37.08 -17.44
C LYS A 193 2.27 -37.55 -18.79
N LYS A 194 1.79 -36.63 -19.64
CA LYS A 194 1.38 -36.93 -21.02
C LYS A 194 2.52 -37.53 -21.83
N GLN A 195 3.71 -36.92 -21.77
CA GLN A 195 4.89 -37.43 -22.44
C GLN A 195 5.27 -38.84 -21.94
N GLN A 196 5.24 -39.08 -20.63
CA GLN A 196 5.54 -40.41 -20.05
C GLN A 196 4.54 -41.47 -20.50
N CYS A 197 3.25 -41.13 -20.58
CA CYS A 197 2.21 -42.01 -21.06
C CYS A 197 2.43 -42.38 -22.54
N GLU A 198 2.77 -41.41 -23.38
CA GLU A 198 3.07 -41.62 -24.80
C GLU A 198 4.34 -42.48 -25.02
N GLU A 199 5.39 -42.24 -24.25
CA GLU A 199 6.62 -43.06 -24.26
C GLU A 199 6.33 -44.52 -23.88
N LEU A 200 5.46 -44.76 -22.91
CA LEU A 200 5.04 -46.11 -22.50
C LEU A 200 4.12 -46.77 -23.52
N ALA A 201 3.19 -46.02 -24.12
CA ALA A 201 2.26 -46.54 -25.13
C ALA A 201 2.96 -46.91 -26.45
N THR A 202 3.92 -46.08 -26.89
CA THR A 202 4.67 -46.33 -28.13
C THR A 202 5.85 -47.29 -27.96
N GLY A 203 6.25 -47.59 -26.72
CA GLY A 203 7.43 -48.40 -26.42
C GLY A 203 8.76 -47.72 -26.77
N THR A 204 8.73 -46.42 -27.10
CA THR A 204 9.91 -45.65 -27.51
C THR A 204 10.70 -45.20 -26.29
N VAL A 205 11.41 -46.12 -25.64
CA VAL A 205 12.41 -45.74 -24.63
C VAL A 205 13.62 -45.19 -25.36
N ARG A 206 13.88 -43.87 -25.27
CA ARG A 206 15.10 -43.27 -25.85
C ARG A 206 16.32 -44.05 -25.38
N THR A 207 17.03 -44.66 -26.33
CA THR A 207 18.14 -45.61 -26.12
C THR A 207 19.35 -45.04 -25.35
N PHE A 208 19.37 -43.72 -25.11
CA PHE A 208 20.44 -42.98 -24.43
C PHE A 208 20.01 -42.38 -23.07
N SER A 209 18.87 -42.78 -22.51
CA SER A 209 18.43 -42.37 -21.16
C SER A 209 18.89 -43.37 -20.09
N LEU A 210 19.20 -42.88 -18.88
CA LEU A 210 19.45 -43.69 -17.66
C LEU A 210 18.39 -44.79 -17.45
N LYS A 211 17.13 -44.54 -17.84
CA LYS A 211 16.05 -45.55 -17.82
C LYS A 211 16.32 -46.75 -18.74
N GLY A 212 16.89 -46.53 -19.93
CA GLY A 212 17.22 -47.61 -20.88
C GLY A 212 18.33 -48.55 -20.41
N MET A 213 19.25 -48.08 -19.53
CA MET A 213 20.23 -48.94 -18.87
C MET A 213 19.60 -49.80 -17.77
N THR A 214 18.63 -49.26 -17.00
CA THR A 214 17.94 -50.03 -15.94
C THR A 214 17.06 -51.15 -16.50
N THR A 215 16.43 -50.96 -17.66
CA THR A 215 15.64 -52.01 -18.33
C THR A 215 16.48 -53.20 -18.80
N LYS A 216 17.78 -53.00 -19.05
CA LYS A 216 18.73 -54.08 -19.38
C LYS A 216 19.25 -54.82 -18.15
N LEU A 217 19.20 -54.21 -16.96
CA LEU A 217 19.74 -54.75 -15.71
C LEU A 217 18.69 -55.46 -14.84
N PHE A 218 17.42 -55.05 -14.90
CA PHE A 218 16.34 -55.56 -14.01
C PHE A 218 15.25 -56.38 -14.72
N GLY A 219 15.40 -56.64 -16.03
CA GLY A 219 14.41 -57.36 -16.83
C GLY A 219 13.39 -56.44 -17.51
N GLN A 220 12.82 -56.91 -18.62
CA GLN A 220 11.76 -56.19 -19.32
C GLN A 220 10.46 -56.23 -18.51
N GLU A 221 9.84 -55.07 -18.36
CA GLU A 221 8.51 -54.95 -17.76
C GLU A 221 7.50 -55.79 -18.53
N THR A 222 6.67 -56.56 -17.82
CA THR A 222 5.63 -57.37 -18.46
C THR A 222 4.59 -56.48 -19.15
N PRO A 223 3.96 -56.94 -20.24
CA PRO A 223 2.88 -56.21 -20.92
C PRO A 223 1.78 -55.75 -19.96
N GLU A 224 1.41 -56.60 -19.00
CA GLU A 224 0.37 -56.34 -18.01
C GLU A 224 0.77 -55.22 -17.04
N GLN A 225 2.03 -55.19 -16.59
CA GLN A 225 2.55 -54.11 -15.72
C GLN A 225 2.62 -52.77 -16.46
N ARG A 226 3.00 -52.79 -17.74
CA ARG A 226 3.02 -51.59 -18.58
C ARG A 226 1.61 -51.03 -18.78
N GLU A 227 0.64 -51.89 -19.09
CA GLU A 227 -0.75 -51.47 -19.26
C GLU A 227 -1.35 -50.91 -17.96
N ALA A 228 -1.04 -51.52 -16.81
CA ALA A 228 -1.46 -50.99 -15.51
C ALA A 228 -0.87 -49.60 -15.22
N ARG A 229 0.42 -49.37 -15.54
CA ARG A 229 1.05 -48.04 -15.40
C ARG A 229 0.45 -47.01 -16.33
N ILE A 230 0.12 -47.38 -17.57
CA ILE A 230 -0.57 -46.50 -18.52
C ILE A 230 -1.92 -46.07 -17.94
N LYS A 231 -2.74 -47.01 -17.44
CA LYS A 231 -4.04 -46.67 -16.83
C LYS A 231 -3.92 -45.70 -15.66
N VAL A 232 -2.94 -45.89 -14.77
CA VAL A 232 -2.67 -44.97 -13.65
C VAL A 232 -2.25 -43.59 -14.16
N LEU A 233 -1.40 -43.52 -15.19
CA LEU A 233 -1.00 -42.25 -15.79
C LEU A 233 -2.16 -41.54 -16.50
N GLU A 234 -3.05 -42.28 -17.17
CA GLU A 234 -4.25 -41.74 -17.79
C GLU A 234 -5.19 -41.11 -16.75
N GLU A 235 -5.38 -41.77 -15.60
CA GLU A 235 -6.15 -41.22 -14.48
C GLU A 235 -5.50 -39.94 -13.93
N GLN A 236 -4.19 -39.96 -13.67
CA GLN A 236 -3.45 -38.77 -13.23
C GLN A 236 -3.43 -37.62 -14.24
N ILE A 237 -3.46 -37.93 -15.55
CA ILE A 237 -3.60 -36.94 -16.62
C ILE A 237 -4.99 -36.31 -16.56
N SER A 238 -6.04 -37.12 -16.40
CA SER A 238 -7.41 -36.63 -16.28
C SER A 238 -7.58 -35.70 -15.07
N GLU A 239 -7.07 -36.11 -13.91
CA GLU A 239 -7.03 -35.28 -12.70
C GLU A 239 -6.23 -33.99 -12.92
N GLY A 240 -5.06 -34.08 -13.55
CA GLY A 240 -4.21 -32.94 -13.86
C GLY A 240 -4.87 -31.95 -14.82
N GLU A 241 -5.62 -32.42 -15.82
CA GLU A 241 -6.42 -31.59 -16.72
C GLU A 241 -7.53 -30.85 -15.97
N GLN A 242 -8.24 -31.53 -15.07
CA GLN A 242 -9.26 -30.90 -14.24
C GLN A 242 -8.66 -29.84 -13.30
N GLN A 243 -7.53 -30.15 -12.67
CA GLN A 243 -6.80 -29.21 -11.80
C GLN A 243 -6.34 -27.97 -12.59
N LEU A 244 -5.79 -28.16 -13.79
CA LEU A 244 -5.36 -27.07 -14.65
C LEU A 244 -6.53 -26.19 -15.09
N LYS A 245 -7.69 -26.79 -15.37
CA LYS A 245 -8.92 -26.07 -15.69
C LYS A 245 -9.42 -25.24 -14.49
N SER A 246 -9.37 -25.79 -13.27
CA SER A 246 -9.73 -25.07 -12.04
C SER A 246 -8.80 -23.89 -11.79
N LYS A 247 -7.49 -24.09 -11.79
CA LYS A 247 -6.49 -23.02 -11.58
C LYS A 247 -6.61 -21.91 -12.63
N ASN A 248 -6.87 -22.26 -13.89
CA ASN A 248 -7.14 -21.27 -14.95
C ASN A 248 -8.40 -20.44 -14.67
N LEU A 249 -9.48 -21.07 -14.19
CA LEU A 249 -10.71 -20.37 -13.85
C LEU A 249 -10.49 -19.42 -12.67
N GLU A 250 -9.88 -19.91 -11.59
CA GLU A 250 -9.51 -19.11 -10.41
C GLU A 250 -8.62 -17.92 -10.78
N GLY A 251 -7.63 -18.13 -11.66
CA GLY A 251 -6.77 -17.07 -12.17
C GLY A 251 -7.55 -15.98 -12.91
N ARG A 252 -8.45 -16.37 -13.83
CA ARG A 252 -9.30 -15.41 -14.56
C ARG A 252 -10.23 -14.63 -13.64
N GLU A 253 -10.81 -15.31 -12.65
CA GLU A 253 -11.72 -14.69 -11.69
C GLU A 253 -10.97 -13.72 -10.77
N PHE A 254 -9.78 -14.10 -10.31
CA PHE A 254 -8.88 -13.22 -9.58
C PHE A 254 -8.53 -11.97 -10.39
N VAL A 255 -8.13 -12.12 -11.65
CA VAL A 255 -7.79 -10.97 -12.53
C VAL A 255 -8.99 -10.04 -12.68
N LYS A 256 -10.18 -10.58 -12.94
CA LYS A 256 -11.41 -9.78 -13.08
C LYS A 256 -11.70 -8.97 -11.81
N ASN A 257 -11.67 -9.62 -10.65
CA ASN A 257 -11.99 -8.98 -9.37
C ASN A 257 -10.91 -7.96 -8.98
N ALA A 258 -9.63 -8.31 -9.12
CA ALA A 258 -8.52 -7.41 -8.86
C ALA A 258 -8.60 -6.15 -9.73
N TRP A 259 -8.92 -6.29 -11.02
CA TRP A 259 -8.99 -5.13 -11.92
C TRP A 259 -10.15 -4.19 -11.58
N ALA A 260 -11.31 -4.74 -11.18
CA ALA A 260 -12.42 -3.93 -10.69
C ALA A 260 -12.03 -3.13 -9.43
N ASP A 261 -11.28 -3.74 -8.51
CA ASP A 261 -10.77 -3.08 -7.32
C ASP A 261 -9.72 -2.01 -7.63
N ILE A 262 -8.82 -2.28 -8.58
CA ILE A 262 -7.78 -1.35 -9.02
C ILE A 262 -8.39 -0.10 -9.66
N GLU A 263 -9.40 -0.25 -10.52
CA GLU A 263 -10.06 0.90 -11.15
C GLU A 263 -10.78 1.77 -10.11
N ARG A 264 -11.53 1.16 -9.17
CA ARG A 264 -12.12 1.90 -8.05
C ARG A 264 -11.06 2.61 -7.21
N PHE A 265 -9.94 1.94 -6.92
CA PHE A 265 -8.83 2.55 -6.19
C PHE A 265 -8.25 3.76 -6.94
N LYS A 266 -8.05 3.67 -8.26
CA LYS A 266 -7.55 4.79 -9.06
C LYS A 266 -8.46 6.01 -8.96
N GLU A 267 -9.77 5.82 -9.09
CA GLU A 267 -10.76 6.89 -8.94
C GLU A 267 -10.73 7.51 -7.54
N GLN A 268 -10.71 6.67 -6.50
CA GLN A 268 -10.64 7.12 -5.11
C GLN A 268 -9.37 7.91 -4.85
N LYS A 269 -8.20 7.35 -5.19
CA LYS A 269 -6.89 8.00 -5.08
C LYS A 269 -6.87 9.36 -5.79
N ASN A 270 -7.47 9.46 -6.97
CA ASN A 270 -7.52 10.74 -7.69
C ASN A 270 -8.37 11.79 -6.97
N ARG A 271 -9.50 11.40 -6.40
CA ARG A 271 -10.35 12.31 -5.61
C ARG A 271 -9.64 12.76 -4.34
N ASP A 272 -9.19 11.81 -3.54
CA ASP A 272 -8.58 12.04 -2.23
C ASP A 272 -7.29 12.86 -2.35
N LEU A 273 -6.38 12.52 -3.28
CA LEU A 273 -5.15 13.31 -3.48
C LEU A 273 -5.44 14.71 -4.01
N LYS A 274 -6.47 14.88 -4.85
CA LYS A 274 -6.89 16.20 -5.31
C LYS A 274 -7.39 17.04 -4.14
N GLU A 275 -8.22 16.46 -3.28
CA GLU A 275 -8.74 17.13 -2.09
C GLU A 275 -7.62 17.49 -1.10
N ALA A 276 -6.68 16.57 -0.86
CA ALA A 276 -5.52 16.82 -0.01
C ALA A 276 -4.66 17.97 -0.54
N LEU A 277 -4.37 17.99 -1.86
CA LEU A 277 -3.60 19.06 -2.49
C LEU A 277 -4.31 20.42 -2.47
N ILE A 278 -5.64 20.43 -2.65
CA ILE A 278 -6.44 21.65 -2.52
C ILE A 278 -6.39 22.15 -1.08
N SER A 279 -6.58 21.27 -0.10
CA SER A 279 -6.53 21.61 1.32
C SER A 279 -5.18 22.19 1.71
N TYR A 280 -4.09 21.57 1.25
CA TYR A 280 -2.74 22.09 1.43
C TYR A 280 -2.56 23.48 0.81
N ALA A 281 -3.05 23.71 -0.42
CA ALA A 281 -2.97 25.02 -1.05
C ALA A 281 -3.77 26.09 -0.30
N VAL A 282 -4.97 25.75 0.20
CA VAL A 282 -5.79 26.66 1.02
C VAL A 282 -5.09 27.01 2.33
N MET A 283 -4.51 26.03 3.02
CA MET A 283 -3.70 26.23 4.23
C MET A 283 -2.50 27.16 3.95
N GLN A 284 -1.76 26.94 2.86
CA GLN A 284 -0.65 27.81 2.45
C GLN A 284 -1.11 29.25 2.16
N ILE A 285 -2.25 29.43 1.49
CA ILE A 285 -2.84 30.76 1.25
C ILE A 285 -3.22 31.43 2.57
N SER A 286 -3.82 30.69 3.50
CA SER A 286 -4.19 31.20 4.83
C SER A 286 -2.96 31.67 5.61
N MET A 287 -1.90 30.85 5.63
CA MET A 287 -0.61 31.20 6.22
C MET A 287 -0.04 32.49 5.61
N CYS A 288 0.03 32.58 4.28
CA CYS A 288 0.55 33.76 3.59
C CYS A 288 -0.27 35.02 3.89
N LYS A 289 -1.61 34.92 3.95
CA LYS A 289 -2.49 36.05 4.31
C LYS A 289 -2.24 36.52 5.74
N LYS A 290 -2.08 35.59 6.69
CA LYS A 290 -1.72 35.92 8.08
C LYS A 290 -0.37 36.63 8.15
N GLY A 291 0.63 36.13 7.41
CA GLY A 291 1.94 36.77 7.31
C GLY A 291 1.87 38.19 6.73
N ILE A 292 1.12 38.41 5.65
CA ILE A 292 0.90 39.75 5.08
C ILE A 292 0.27 40.67 6.12
N GLN A 293 -0.79 40.22 6.80
CA GLN A 293 -1.48 41.04 7.80
C GLN A 293 -0.56 41.47 8.93
N VAL A 294 0.24 40.53 9.48
CA VAL A 294 1.22 40.85 10.53
C VAL A 294 2.23 41.87 10.04
N TRP A 295 2.82 41.65 8.85
CA TRP A 295 3.83 42.54 8.31
C TRP A 295 3.28 43.93 7.97
N THR A 296 2.04 44.02 7.51
CA THR A 296 1.34 45.30 7.32
C THR A 296 1.17 46.03 8.65
N ASN A 297 0.71 45.33 9.69
CA ASN A 297 0.55 45.94 11.02
C ASN A 297 1.89 46.40 11.60
N ALA A 298 2.95 45.59 11.47
CA ALA A 298 4.29 45.97 11.90
C ALA A 298 4.82 47.20 11.14
N LYS A 299 4.62 47.27 9.82
CA LYS A 299 4.98 48.43 9.00
C LYS A 299 4.24 49.70 9.45
N GLU A 300 2.95 49.60 9.78
CA GLU A 300 2.18 50.73 10.30
C GLU A 300 2.72 51.21 11.65
N CYS A 301 3.19 50.28 12.51
CA CYS A 301 3.86 50.64 13.76
C CYS A 301 5.12 51.48 13.48
N PHE A 302 5.97 51.04 12.55
CA PHE A 302 7.17 51.78 12.15
C PHE A 302 6.88 53.12 11.46
N SER A 303 5.73 53.26 10.81
CA SER A 303 5.36 54.51 10.13
C SER A 303 4.84 55.59 11.08
N LYS A 304 4.56 55.22 12.34
CA LYS A 304 4.08 56.11 13.40
C LYS A 304 5.19 56.50 14.39
N MET A 305 6.37 55.90 14.25
CA MET A 305 7.61 56.28 14.95
C MET A 305 8.22 57.50 14.27
#